data_AF-W6L0K0-F1
#
_entry.id   AF-W6L0K0-F1
#
_cell.length_a   1.000
_cell.length_b   1.000
_cell.length_c   1.000
_cell.angle_alpha   90.00
_cell.angle_beta   90.00
_cell.angle_gamma   90.00
#
_symmetry.space_group_name_H-M   'P 1'
#
loop_
_entity.id
_entity.type
_entity.pdbx_description
1 polymer ?
#
loop_
_entity_poly.entity_id
_entity_poly.type
_entity_poly.pdbx_seq_one_letter_code
_entity_poly.pdbx_strand_id
1 'polypeptide(L)'
;MQRGLVHNSQATQDQTGQLRYRRRVLHDSAKGALGAMPILRPAIASWSYLIPSLKTSVETAVPASIWERLQEGYDATTSTASSRLSESNPSAGETAYKPLSEADRIALQEGQRWFRYELHQRLPLLEDSLAHAELKHLVEWPWLFRRVWLVLPLSPSTSAERMMGVISRNNEGLAIPGSERRDLPARVLSLPSFLEERGPSGGVAGVGTSASVDQRPTALQIYNLVDRVRVLTAHVEACVGAQLASLSSHCDGGEGASPDGASGFEKRSPRSIAKEAELRRKWKVNLTWHQEMSDLLS
;
A
#
# COMPACT_ATOMS: atom_id res chain seq x y z
N MET A 1 20.41 -17.39 33.20
CA MET A 1 21.67 -17.89 32.62
C MET A 1 21.72 -17.51 31.14
N GLN A 2 22.73 -16.78 30.70
CA GLN A 2 22.94 -16.47 29.28
C GLN A 2 23.49 -17.72 28.58
N ARG A 3 22.82 -18.16 27.51
CA ARG A 3 23.25 -19.30 26.68
C ARG A 3 24.16 -18.80 25.55
N GLY A 4 25.03 -19.66 25.04
CA GLY A 4 25.93 -19.34 23.92
C GLY A 4 27.16 -18.50 24.27
N LEU A 5 27.60 -18.54 25.53
CA LEU A 5 28.89 -17.98 25.96
C LEU A 5 30.03 -18.88 25.49
N VAL A 6 31.10 -18.27 25.00
CA VAL A 6 32.32 -18.93 24.48
C VAL A 6 33.44 -18.91 25.52
N HIS A 7 33.56 -17.82 26.28
CA HIS A 7 34.64 -17.62 27.24
C HIS A 7 34.08 -17.14 28.58
N ASN A 8 34.70 -17.57 29.69
CA ASN A 8 34.33 -17.14 31.03
C ASN A 8 34.52 -15.62 31.26
N SER A 9 35.42 -14.99 30.50
CA SER A 9 35.57 -13.53 30.49
C SER A 9 34.30 -12.79 30.07
N GLN A 10 33.38 -13.47 29.38
CA GLN A 10 32.09 -12.90 28.99
C GLN A 10 31.10 -12.80 30.15
N ALA A 11 31.43 -13.32 31.33
CA ALA A 11 30.64 -13.12 32.54
C ALA A 11 30.72 -11.67 33.06
N THR A 12 31.79 -10.95 32.76
CA THR A 12 32.02 -9.56 33.17
C THR A 12 32.12 -8.59 32.00
N GLN A 13 32.43 -9.07 30.79
CA GLN A 13 32.48 -8.27 29.56
C GLN A 13 31.78 -8.99 28.41
N ASP A 14 30.51 -8.70 28.23
CA ASP A 14 29.70 -9.27 27.17
C ASP A 14 30.10 -8.62 25.83
N GLN A 15 30.99 -9.26 25.07
CA GLN A 15 31.43 -8.79 23.75
C GLN A 15 30.32 -8.93 22.68
N THR A 16 29.06 -8.73 23.06
CA THR A 16 27.81 -8.97 22.32
C THR A 16 27.63 -8.05 21.13
N GLY A 17 28.34 -6.92 21.08
CA GLY A 17 28.44 -6.06 19.90
C GLY A 17 29.22 -6.69 18.74
N GLN A 18 30.11 -7.65 19.02
CA GLN A 18 30.87 -8.33 17.97
C GLN A 18 30.04 -9.42 17.29
N LEU A 19 30.02 -9.43 15.95
CA LEU A 19 29.19 -10.33 15.15
C LEU A 19 29.36 -11.82 15.52
N ARG A 20 30.59 -12.25 15.84
CA ARG A 20 30.89 -13.65 16.18
C ARG A 20 30.19 -14.12 17.45
N TYR A 21 30.21 -13.31 18.50
CA TYR A 21 29.57 -13.64 19.78
C TYR A 21 28.06 -13.43 19.71
N ARG A 22 27.62 -12.35 19.05
CA ARG A 22 26.20 -12.10 18.78
C ARG A 22 25.53 -13.27 18.07
N ARG A 23 26.18 -13.81 17.03
CA ARG A 23 25.68 -14.98 16.28
C ARG A 23 25.42 -16.16 17.23
N ARG A 24 26.40 -16.54 18.06
CA ARG A 24 26.24 -17.69 18.96
C ARG A 24 25.13 -17.48 19.98
N VAL A 25 25.10 -16.32 20.63
CA VAL A 25 24.05 -15.99 21.60
C VAL A 25 22.66 -16.02 20.95
N LEU A 26 22.51 -15.51 19.73
CA LEU A 26 21.22 -15.52 19.02
C LEU A 26 20.80 -16.93 18.55
N HIS A 27 21.73 -17.72 18.03
CA HIS A 27 21.46 -19.08 17.55
C HIS A 27 21.19 -20.07 18.69
N ASP A 28 21.79 -19.88 19.87
CA ASP A 28 21.55 -20.70 21.06
C ASP A 28 20.33 -20.22 21.86
N SER A 29 19.73 -19.09 21.47
CA SER A 29 18.48 -18.62 22.04
C SER A 29 17.34 -19.54 21.57
N ALA A 30 16.67 -20.19 22.51
CA ALA A 30 15.54 -21.08 22.26
C ALA A 30 14.27 -20.29 21.87
N LYS A 31 14.37 -19.37 20.92
CA LYS A 31 13.21 -18.64 20.40
C LYS A 31 12.52 -19.53 19.37
N GLY A 32 11.41 -20.12 19.79
CA GLY A 32 10.54 -20.99 18.99
C GLY A 32 9.91 -20.37 17.73
N ALA A 33 10.38 -19.21 17.27
CA ALA A 33 9.97 -18.62 16.00
C ALA A 33 10.80 -19.14 14.81
N LEU A 34 12.03 -19.63 15.03
CA LEU A 34 12.94 -19.99 13.95
C LEU A 34 13.73 -21.26 14.29
N GLY A 35 13.10 -22.42 14.06
CA GLY A 35 13.84 -23.67 13.89
C GLY A 35 13.88 -24.57 15.12
N ALA A 36 12.85 -25.40 15.26
CA ALA A 36 12.97 -26.73 15.82
C ALA A 36 11.97 -27.65 15.09
N MET A 37 12.49 -28.57 14.24
CA MET A 37 11.77 -29.74 13.68
C MET A 37 10.59 -29.43 12.70
N PRO A 38 10.04 -30.43 11.95
CA PRO A 38 9.30 -30.20 10.70
C PRO A 38 7.86 -29.80 10.98
N ILE A 39 7.68 -28.59 11.49
CA ILE A 39 6.38 -27.95 11.56
C ILE A 39 6.13 -27.34 10.18
N LEU A 40 5.01 -27.71 9.55
CA LEU A 40 4.51 -27.07 8.32
C LEU A 40 4.55 -25.55 8.52
N ARG A 41 5.43 -24.88 7.78
CA ARG A 41 5.56 -23.43 7.87
C ARG A 41 4.45 -22.79 7.05
N PRO A 42 3.75 -21.78 7.60
CA PRO A 42 2.80 -21.02 6.80
C PRO A 42 3.54 -20.34 5.64
N ALA A 43 2.86 -20.21 4.50
CA ALA A 43 3.36 -19.49 3.33
C ALA A 43 3.35 -17.97 3.59
N ILE A 44 4.09 -17.52 4.61
CA ILE A 44 4.11 -16.13 5.11
C ILE A 44 4.56 -15.12 4.06
N ALA A 45 5.26 -15.60 3.03
CA ALA A 45 5.75 -14.80 1.93
C ALA A 45 4.80 -14.81 0.73
N SER A 46 3.65 -15.51 0.73
CA SER A 46 2.76 -15.53 -0.44
C SER A 46 1.87 -14.28 -0.50
N TRP A 47 1.62 -13.77 -1.71
CA TRP A 47 0.62 -12.72 -1.95
C TRP A 47 -0.76 -13.07 -1.37
N SER A 48 -1.14 -14.36 -1.45
CA SER A 48 -2.40 -14.87 -0.91
C SER A 48 -2.51 -14.80 0.62
N TYR A 49 -1.39 -14.67 1.33
CA TYR A 49 -1.35 -14.42 2.76
C TYR A 49 -1.14 -12.93 3.08
N LEU A 50 -0.19 -12.30 2.39
CA LEU A 50 0.24 -10.93 2.65
C LEU A 50 -0.88 -9.90 2.41
N ILE A 51 -1.60 -10.00 1.28
CA ILE A 51 -2.67 -9.04 0.94
C ILE A 51 -3.85 -9.15 1.91
N PRO A 52 -4.43 -10.35 2.19
CA PRO A 52 -5.49 -10.45 3.19
C PRO A 52 -5.07 -9.99 4.58
N SER A 53 -3.83 -10.27 4.99
CA SER A 53 -3.34 -9.84 6.29
C SER A 53 -3.15 -8.32 6.38
N LEU A 54 -2.67 -7.65 5.31
CA LEU A 54 -2.65 -6.19 5.22
C LEU A 54 -4.07 -5.61 5.26
N LYS A 55 -5.02 -6.25 4.58
CA LYS A 55 -6.42 -5.85 4.58
C LYS A 55 -7.03 -5.86 5.98
N THR A 56 -6.88 -6.95 6.71
CA THR A 56 -7.35 -7.03 8.11
C THR A 56 -6.71 -5.98 9.00
N SER A 57 -5.40 -5.72 8.83
CA SER A 57 -4.71 -4.67 9.58
C SER A 57 -5.27 -3.29 9.27
N VAL A 58 -5.47 -2.96 8.00
CA VAL A 58 -6.05 -1.69 7.55
C VAL A 58 -7.48 -1.50 8.07
N GLU A 59 -8.31 -2.53 8.01
CA GLU A 59 -9.69 -2.49 8.51
C GLU A 59 -9.75 -2.28 10.04
N THR A 60 -8.76 -2.82 10.76
CA THR A 60 -8.61 -2.61 12.20
C THR A 60 -8.09 -1.21 12.51
N ALA A 61 -7.14 -0.72 11.72
CA ALA A 61 -6.48 0.56 11.92
C ALA A 61 -7.38 1.75 11.60
N VAL A 62 -8.26 1.62 10.59
CA VAL A 62 -9.23 2.66 10.21
C VAL A 62 -10.64 2.07 10.31
N PRO A 63 -11.39 2.32 11.39
CA PRO A 63 -12.74 1.80 11.58
C PRO A 63 -13.68 2.12 10.41
N ALA A 64 -14.66 1.23 10.16
CA ALA A 64 -15.65 1.39 9.08
C ALA A 64 -16.40 2.73 9.17
N SER A 65 -16.70 3.21 10.38
CA SER A 65 -17.38 4.49 10.59
C SER A 65 -16.56 5.71 10.16
N ILE A 66 -15.23 5.65 10.20
CA ILE A 66 -14.36 6.71 9.66
C ILE A 66 -14.34 6.61 8.14
N TRP A 67 -14.23 5.39 7.61
CA TRP A 67 -14.25 5.12 6.18
C TRP A 67 -15.54 5.59 5.49
N GLU A 68 -16.70 5.25 6.03
CA GLU A 68 -18.01 5.65 5.49
C GLU A 68 -18.13 7.18 5.43
N ARG A 69 -17.73 7.89 6.49
CA ARG A 69 -17.73 9.37 6.49
C ARG A 69 -16.75 9.96 5.48
N LEU A 70 -15.60 9.32 5.25
CA LEU A 70 -14.69 9.75 4.19
C LEU A 70 -15.30 9.55 2.81
N GLN A 71 -16.01 8.43 2.59
CA GLN A 71 -16.72 8.17 1.34
C GLN A 71 -17.85 9.16 1.11
N GLU A 72 -18.69 9.43 2.11
CA GLU A 72 -19.78 10.42 2.04
C GLU A 72 -19.24 11.81 1.66
N GLY A 73 -18.11 12.23 2.23
CA GLY A 73 -17.46 13.49 1.88
C GLY A 73 -16.90 13.51 0.46
N TYR A 74 -16.34 12.39 0.01
CA TYR A 74 -15.86 12.25 -1.36
C TYR A 74 -17.00 12.31 -2.38
N ASP A 75 -18.09 11.59 -2.12
CA ASP A 75 -19.24 11.53 -3.01
C ASP A 75 -19.97 12.89 -3.05
N ALA A 76 -20.05 13.60 -1.92
CA ALA A 76 -20.59 14.96 -1.87
C ALA A 76 -19.76 15.94 -2.71
N THR A 77 -18.43 15.95 -2.54
CA THR A 77 -17.54 16.87 -3.25
C THR A 77 -17.50 16.63 -4.76
N THR A 78 -17.52 15.37 -5.19
CA THR A 78 -17.56 15.00 -6.62
C THR A 78 -18.93 15.26 -7.26
N SER A 79 -20.02 15.06 -6.52
CA SER A 79 -21.38 15.35 -6.99
C SER A 79 -21.64 16.85 -7.12
N THR A 80 -21.16 17.68 -6.18
CA THR A 80 -21.28 19.14 -6.28
C THR A 80 -20.45 19.70 -7.44
N ALA A 81 -19.27 19.15 -7.73
CA ALA A 81 -18.47 19.54 -8.89
C ALA A 81 -19.18 19.24 -10.22
N SER A 82 -19.88 18.11 -10.30
CA SER A 82 -20.64 17.71 -11.50
C SER A 82 -21.97 18.48 -11.65
N SER A 83 -22.61 18.82 -10.54
CA SER A 83 -23.91 19.52 -10.54
C SER A 83 -23.81 21.03 -10.77
N ARG A 84 -22.63 21.66 -10.59
CA ARG A 84 -22.40 23.08 -10.90
C ARG A 84 -22.42 23.42 -12.39
N LEU A 85 -22.51 22.42 -13.28
CA LEU A 85 -22.75 22.59 -14.71
C LEU A 85 -24.24 22.56 -15.09
N SER A 86 -25.14 22.25 -14.14
CA SER A 86 -26.60 22.26 -14.34
C SER A 86 -27.25 23.16 -13.29
N GLU A 87 -27.42 24.45 -13.62
CA GLU A 87 -28.25 25.36 -12.85
C GLU A 87 -29.73 24.93 -12.91
N SER A 88 -30.33 24.62 -11.76
CA SER A 88 -31.59 25.21 -11.23
C SER A 88 -32.25 24.30 -10.19
N ASN A 89 -32.60 24.92 -9.05
CA ASN A 89 -33.40 24.44 -7.89
C ASN A 89 -32.65 23.81 -6.70
N PRO A 90 -32.48 24.55 -5.59
CA PRO A 90 -32.17 23.98 -4.29
C PRO A 90 -33.47 23.68 -3.54
N SER A 91 -34.02 22.48 -3.70
CA SER A 91 -35.14 22.03 -2.86
C SER A 91 -35.16 20.51 -2.76
N ALA A 92 -34.32 19.94 -1.89
CA ALA A 92 -34.61 18.74 -1.11
C ALA A 92 -33.40 18.37 -0.25
N GLY A 93 -33.56 18.45 1.08
CA GLY A 93 -32.78 17.72 2.08
C GLY A 93 -31.27 17.67 1.85
N GLU A 94 -30.60 18.81 2.01
CA GLU A 94 -29.15 18.88 2.11
C GLU A 94 -28.73 18.06 3.34
N THR A 95 -28.40 16.78 3.14
CA THR A 95 -27.68 15.97 4.12
C THR A 95 -26.31 16.60 4.22
N ALA A 96 -26.23 17.62 5.08
CA ALA A 96 -25.02 18.39 5.32
C ALA A 96 -23.92 17.41 5.73
N TYR A 97 -22.95 17.23 4.84
CA TYR A 97 -21.75 16.46 5.11
C TYR A 97 -21.18 16.88 6.46
N LYS A 98 -21.08 15.93 7.39
CA LYS A 98 -20.48 16.20 8.70
C LYS A 98 -18.96 16.06 8.57
N PRO A 99 -18.18 17.14 8.73
CA PRO A 99 -16.73 17.02 8.68
C PRO A 99 -16.22 16.06 9.76
N LEU A 100 -15.11 15.38 9.48
CA LEU A 100 -14.48 14.47 10.44
C LEU A 100 -14.17 15.20 11.75
N SER A 101 -14.45 14.56 12.87
CA SER A 101 -14.03 15.09 14.16
C SER A 101 -12.51 15.03 14.29
N GLU A 102 -11.93 15.87 15.15
CA GLU A 102 -10.48 15.86 15.38
C GLU A 102 -9.98 14.47 15.84
N ALA A 103 -10.76 13.79 16.68
CA ALA A 103 -10.44 12.43 17.11
C ALA A 103 -10.36 11.45 15.93
N ASP A 104 -11.26 11.57 14.94
CA ASP A 104 -11.23 10.72 13.75
C ASP A 104 -10.06 11.04 12.82
N ARG A 105 -9.66 12.32 12.75
CA ARG A 105 -8.48 12.74 11.97
C ARG A 105 -7.22 12.16 12.57
N ILE A 106 -7.08 12.18 13.89
CA ILE A 106 -5.96 11.56 14.61
C ILE A 106 -5.96 10.04 14.39
N ALA A 107 -7.11 9.39 14.54
CA ALA A 107 -7.24 7.95 14.30
C ALA A 107 -6.87 7.55 12.87
N LEU A 108 -7.30 8.34 11.87
CA LEU A 108 -6.92 8.14 10.48
C LEU A 108 -5.40 8.30 10.27
N GLN A 109 -4.78 9.31 10.87
CA GLN A 109 -3.33 9.53 10.78
C GLN A 109 -2.53 8.39 11.40
N GLU A 110 -2.94 7.90 12.57
CA GLU A 110 -2.32 6.73 13.21
C GLU A 110 -2.52 5.46 12.35
N GLY A 111 -3.71 5.26 11.78
CA GLY A 111 -3.95 4.14 10.87
C GLY A 111 -3.09 4.19 9.61
N GLN A 112 -2.90 5.38 9.04
CA GLN A 112 -1.98 5.60 7.92
C GLN A 112 -0.52 5.36 8.31
N ARG A 113 -0.10 5.73 9.52
CA ARG A 113 1.25 5.49 10.04
C ARG A 113 1.50 3.99 10.22
N TRP A 114 0.53 3.30 10.82
CA TRP A 114 0.58 1.86 11.03
C TRP A 114 0.67 1.10 9.71
N PHE A 115 -0.17 1.44 8.74
CA PHE A 115 -0.14 0.81 7.42
C PHE A 115 1.21 1.03 6.72
N ARG A 116 1.79 2.25 6.76
CA ARG A 116 3.13 2.51 6.19
C ARG A 116 4.20 1.64 6.84
N TYR A 117 4.16 1.49 8.17
CA TYR A 117 5.10 0.64 8.90
C TYR A 117 4.97 -0.82 8.47
N GLU A 118 3.75 -1.35 8.41
CA GLU A 118 3.54 -2.74 8.04
C GLU A 118 3.87 -3.01 6.57
N LEU A 119 3.52 -2.07 5.68
CA LEU A 119 3.91 -2.11 4.29
C LEU A 119 5.43 -2.15 4.14
N HIS A 120 6.17 -1.32 4.89
CA HIS A 120 7.63 -1.31 4.91
C HIS A 120 8.22 -2.67 5.32
N GLN A 121 7.66 -3.31 6.36
CA GLN A 121 8.11 -4.64 6.80
C GLN A 121 7.82 -5.74 5.78
N ARG A 122 6.75 -5.62 5.00
CA ARG A 122 6.26 -6.66 4.09
C ARG A 122 6.67 -6.47 2.63
N LEU A 123 7.13 -5.28 2.26
CA LEU A 123 7.46 -4.94 0.87
C LEU A 123 8.44 -5.92 0.21
N PRO A 124 9.52 -6.39 0.88
CA PRO A 124 10.43 -7.35 0.26
C PRO A 124 9.74 -8.68 -0.05
N LEU A 125 8.87 -9.14 0.84
CA LEU A 125 8.10 -10.38 0.65
C LEU A 125 7.07 -10.24 -0.48
N LEU A 126 6.46 -9.06 -0.62
CA LEU A 126 5.52 -8.76 -1.70
C LEU A 126 6.22 -8.71 -3.07
N GLU A 127 7.42 -8.15 -3.13
CA GLU A 127 8.23 -8.12 -4.35
C GLU A 127 8.64 -9.55 -4.77
N ASP A 128 9.19 -10.33 -3.84
CA ASP A 128 9.68 -11.69 -4.11
C ASP A 128 8.57 -12.64 -4.58
N SER A 129 7.35 -12.47 -4.07
CA SER A 129 6.23 -13.38 -4.34
C SER A 129 5.31 -12.93 -5.47
N LEU A 130 5.59 -11.80 -6.12
CA LEU A 130 4.75 -11.23 -7.17
C LEU A 130 4.57 -12.19 -8.36
N ALA A 131 5.61 -12.95 -8.71
CA ALA A 131 5.59 -13.91 -9.82
C ALA A 131 4.51 -14.99 -9.69
N HIS A 132 4.06 -15.27 -8.46
CA HIS A 132 3.06 -16.30 -8.16
C HIS A 132 1.75 -15.69 -7.62
N ALA A 133 1.58 -14.37 -7.75
CA ALA A 133 0.41 -13.68 -7.24
C ALA A 133 -0.84 -13.99 -8.08
N GLU A 134 -1.94 -14.28 -7.39
CA GLU A 134 -3.23 -14.51 -8.05
C GLU A 134 -3.95 -13.18 -8.30
N LEU A 135 -4.63 -13.07 -9.45
CA LEU A 135 -5.40 -11.90 -9.86
C LEU A 135 -6.32 -11.33 -8.76
N LYS A 136 -7.01 -12.21 -8.02
CA LYS A 136 -7.93 -11.80 -6.95
C LYS A 136 -7.26 -11.00 -5.83
N HIS A 137 -5.96 -11.21 -5.60
CA HIS A 137 -5.18 -10.49 -4.60
C HIS A 137 -4.50 -9.26 -5.20
N LEU A 138 -4.02 -9.37 -6.45
CA LEU A 138 -3.46 -8.24 -7.20
C LEU A 138 -4.47 -7.09 -7.33
N VAL A 139 -5.75 -7.39 -7.60
CA VAL A 139 -6.81 -6.39 -7.74
C VAL A 139 -7.11 -5.63 -6.44
N GLU A 140 -6.82 -6.23 -5.29
CA GLU A 140 -7.04 -5.60 -3.98
C GLU A 140 -5.86 -4.68 -3.58
N TRP A 141 -4.75 -4.68 -4.32
CA TRP A 141 -3.59 -3.83 -4.02
C TRP A 141 -3.94 -2.34 -3.95
N PRO A 142 -4.56 -1.71 -4.95
CA PRO A 142 -4.95 -0.30 -4.87
C PRO A 142 -6.02 -0.04 -3.80
N TRP A 143 -6.85 -1.04 -3.51
CA TRP A 143 -7.88 -0.93 -2.46
C TRP A 143 -7.26 -0.73 -1.08
N LEU A 144 -6.12 -1.36 -0.76
CA LEU A 144 -5.44 -1.20 0.53
C LEU A 144 -5.11 0.27 0.81
N PHE A 145 -4.52 0.96 -0.17
CA PHE A 145 -4.14 2.37 -0.07
C PHE A 145 -5.36 3.27 0.00
N ARG A 146 -6.35 3.00 -0.86
CA ARG A 146 -7.62 3.72 -0.84
C ARG A 146 -8.27 3.62 0.54
N ARG A 147 -8.30 2.43 1.15
CA ARG A 147 -8.97 2.17 2.44
C ARG A 147 -8.34 2.92 3.63
N VAL A 148 -7.05 3.24 3.56
CA VAL A 148 -6.36 4.13 4.53
C VAL A 148 -6.29 5.60 4.08
N TRP A 149 -6.96 5.94 2.98
CA TRP A 149 -6.98 7.29 2.42
C TRP A 149 -5.58 7.80 2.01
N LEU A 150 -4.75 6.88 1.49
CA LEU A 150 -3.44 7.18 0.92
C LEU A 150 -3.49 7.04 -0.60
N VAL A 151 -2.91 8.01 -1.30
CA VAL A 151 -2.84 7.99 -2.76
C VAL A 151 -1.58 7.24 -3.19
N LEU A 152 -1.75 6.26 -4.07
CA LEU A 152 -0.65 5.53 -4.67
C LEU A 152 0.21 6.47 -5.54
N PRO A 153 1.54 6.34 -5.51
CA PRO A 153 2.41 7.01 -6.48
C PRO A 153 2.29 6.29 -7.83
N LEU A 154 1.21 6.58 -8.57
CA LEU A 154 1.04 6.07 -9.93
C LEU A 154 2.09 6.72 -10.83
N SER A 155 2.68 5.94 -11.73
CA SER A 155 3.58 6.50 -12.74
C SER A 155 2.78 7.48 -13.60
N PRO A 156 3.25 8.73 -13.79
CA PRO A 156 2.58 9.63 -14.71
C PRO A 156 2.54 8.94 -16.07
N SER A 157 1.36 8.93 -16.70
CA SER A 157 1.24 8.40 -18.06
C SER A 157 2.34 9.03 -18.93
N THR A 158 2.94 8.23 -19.80
CA THR A 158 4.16 8.48 -20.59
C THR A 158 4.15 9.77 -21.44
N SER A 159 3.03 10.50 -21.45
CA SER A 159 2.89 11.84 -22.02
C SER A 159 3.55 12.95 -21.17
N ALA A 160 3.50 12.86 -19.83
CA ALA A 160 3.96 13.94 -18.94
C ALA A 160 5.46 13.85 -18.57
N GLU A 161 6.05 12.65 -18.65
CA GLU A 161 7.46 12.41 -18.26
C GLU A 161 8.49 13.02 -19.21
N ARG A 162 8.10 13.44 -20.43
CA ARG A 162 8.99 14.16 -21.35
C ARG A 162 9.16 15.65 -21.00
N MET A 163 8.42 16.20 -20.04
CA MET A 163 8.43 17.65 -19.79
C MET A 163 8.86 18.12 -18.40
N MET A 164 8.99 17.27 -17.38
CA MET A 164 9.43 17.73 -16.05
C MET A 164 10.52 16.86 -15.45
N GLY A 165 11.74 17.08 -15.95
CA GLY A 165 12.93 16.86 -15.14
C GLY A 165 13.06 17.98 -14.11
N VAL A 166 13.35 17.60 -12.87
CA VAL A 166 13.79 18.47 -11.76
C VAL A 166 12.67 19.31 -11.11
N ILE A 167 11.96 18.76 -10.11
CA ILE A 167 11.87 19.31 -8.74
C ILE A 167 11.55 18.14 -7.78
N SER A 168 12.57 17.58 -7.14
CA SER A 168 12.40 16.83 -5.89
C SER A 168 13.06 17.67 -4.81
N ARG A 169 12.24 18.35 -3.99
CA ARG A 169 12.66 18.99 -2.73
C ARG A 169 11.42 19.38 -1.93
N ASN A 170 11.32 18.76 -0.76
CA ASN A 170 10.66 19.23 0.47
C ASN A 170 9.20 19.68 0.35
N ASN A 171 8.26 18.73 0.51
CA ASN A 171 6.91 19.06 0.96
C ASN A 171 6.79 18.82 2.48
N GLU A 172 7.46 19.69 3.24
CA GLU A 172 7.02 20.05 4.57
C GLU A 172 6.40 21.45 4.47
N GLY A 173 5.11 21.55 4.80
CA GLY A 173 4.41 22.79 5.12
C GLY A 173 4.56 23.96 4.13
N LEU A 174 3.69 24.02 3.11
CA LEU A 174 3.26 25.31 2.58
C LEU A 174 1.74 25.43 2.72
N ALA A 175 1.32 26.06 3.82
CA ALA A 175 0.00 26.66 3.90
C ALA A 175 -0.04 27.85 2.94
N ILE A 176 -0.67 27.68 1.78
CA ILE A 176 -1.07 28.80 0.94
C ILE A 176 -2.27 29.47 1.65
N PRO A 177 -2.18 30.74 2.06
CA PRO A 177 -3.33 31.43 2.60
C PRO A 177 -4.27 31.77 1.43
N GLY A 178 -5.50 31.24 1.46
CA GLY A 178 -6.59 31.73 0.60
C GLY A 178 -7.24 30.75 -0.38
N SER A 179 -7.16 29.44 -0.18
CA SER A 179 -8.07 28.51 -0.89
C SER A 179 -8.96 27.77 0.11
N GLU A 180 -10.24 28.13 0.13
CA GLU A 180 -11.30 27.42 0.86
C GLU A 180 -11.64 26.07 0.20
N ARG A 181 -10.63 25.23 -0.04
CA ARG A 181 -10.80 23.78 -0.33
C ARG A 181 -10.53 22.99 0.95
N ARG A 182 -11.34 23.26 1.98
CA ARG A 182 -11.50 22.43 3.19
C ARG A 182 -12.48 21.30 2.77
N ASP A 183 -12.29 19.99 2.92
CA ASP A 183 -11.73 19.18 4.01
C ASP A 183 -11.52 17.72 3.52
N LEU A 184 -10.66 17.45 2.54
CA LEU A 184 -10.31 16.05 2.20
C LEU A 184 -8.94 15.70 2.79
N PRO A 185 -8.83 14.77 3.76
CA PRO A 185 -7.57 14.42 4.41
C PRO A 185 -6.68 13.49 3.56
N ALA A 186 -6.92 13.43 2.23
CA ALA A 186 -6.15 12.58 1.32
C ALA A 186 -4.69 13.02 1.33
N ARG A 187 -3.79 12.06 1.52
CA ARG A 187 -2.35 12.31 1.49
C ARG A 187 -1.71 11.43 0.43
N VAL A 188 -0.82 12.03 -0.35
CA VAL A 188 0.11 11.27 -1.17
C VAL A 188 0.94 10.37 -0.24
N LEU A 189 1.29 9.17 -0.71
CA LEU A 189 2.25 8.33 -0.01
C LEU A 189 3.62 9.05 0.05
N SER A 190 3.80 9.88 1.08
CA SER A 190 5.06 10.52 1.38
C SER A 190 5.96 9.57 2.18
N LEU A 191 7.27 9.84 2.14
CA LEU A 191 8.27 9.16 2.94
C LEU A 191 7.81 9.07 4.42
N PRO A 192 8.04 7.93 5.09
CA PRO A 192 7.73 7.83 6.50
C PRO A 192 8.56 8.85 7.28
N SER A 193 7.91 9.76 8.01
CA SER A 193 8.51 10.65 9.03
C SER A 193 9.07 9.88 10.24
N PHE A 194 9.42 8.60 10.09
CA PHE A 194 10.08 7.80 11.13
C PHE A 194 11.48 8.33 11.50
N LEU A 195 11.97 9.35 10.79
CA LEU A 195 13.19 10.10 11.13
C LEU A 195 12.95 11.41 11.89
N GLU A 196 11.69 11.84 12.08
CA GLU A 196 11.36 12.94 12.99
C GLU A 196 11.00 12.39 14.38
N GLU A 197 11.98 11.83 15.08
CA GLU A 197 11.82 11.61 16.51
C GLU A 197 11.84 12.96 17.24
N ARG A 198 10.63 13.36 17.64
CA ARG A 198 10.23 14.19 18.78
C ARG A 198 11.32 14.34 19.88
N GLY A 199 12.26 15.26 19.68
CA GLY A 199 13.05 15.83 20.77
C GLY A 199 12.26 16.94 21.49
N PRO A 200 12.18 16.96 22.84
CA PRO A 200 11.58 18.08 23.54
C PRO A 200 12.57 19.26 23.56
N SER A 201 12.06 20.44 23.18
CA SER A 201 12.65 21.77 23.39
C SER A 201 14.00 22.09 22.74
N GLY A 202 13.92 22.94 21.71
CA GLY A 202 14.85 24.05 21.53
C GLY A 202 15.88 23.89 20.42
N GLY A 203 15.56 24.42 19.24
CA GLY A 203 16.56 24.93 18.31
C GLY A 203 16.77 24.10 17.04
N VAL A 204 16.28 24.66 15.94
CA VAL A 204 16.66 24.42 14.53
C VAL A 204 16.27 23.06 13.93
N ALA A 205 15.42 23.15 12.90
CA ALA A 205 14.97 22.06 12.04
C ALA A 205 16.14 21.14 11.61
N GLY A 206 16.16 19.94 12.16
CA GLY A 206 17.04 18.86 11.76
C GLY A 206 16.30 17.92 10.82
N VAL A 207 16.37 18.19 9.52
CA VAL A 207 16.27 17.13 8.51
C VAL A 207 17.30 16.08 8.91
N GLY A 208 16.86 14.86 9.22
CA GLY A 208 17.75 13.76 9.61
C GLY A 208 18.87 13.60 8.59
N THR A 209 20.05 14.10 8.92
CA THR A 209 21.25 13.88 8.11
C THR A 209 21.50 12.38 8.02
N SER A 210 21.77 11.87 6.81
CA SER A 210 22.04 10.46 6.47
C SER A 210 22.99 9.72 7.42
N ALA A 211 23.80 10.46 8.20
CA ALA A 211 24.73 9.96 9.20
C ALA A 211 24.11 9.24 10.42
N SER A 212 22.83 9.46 10.77
CA SER A 212 22.20 8.83 11.95
C SER A 212 21.30 7.64 11.63
N VAL A 213 21.17 7.26 10.36
CA VAL A 213 20.30 6.16 9.93
C VAL A 213 20.98 4.83 10.22
N ASP A 214 20.24 3.85 10.76
CA ASP A 214 20.78 2.52 11.08
C ASP A 214 21.07 1.71 9.81
N GLN A 215 22.26 1.91 9.23
CA GLN A 215 22.74 1.22 8.02
C GLN A 215 23.21 -0.22 8.27
N ARG A 216 22.82 -0.86 9.39
CA ARG A 216 23.22 -2.24 9.67
C ARG A 216 22.73 -3.17 8.55
N PRO A 217 23.61 -3.94 7.90
CA PRO A 217 23.31 -4.70 6.69
C PRO A 217 22.29 -5.83 6.88
N THR A 218 21.99 -6.23 8.11
CA THR A 218 21.02 -7.29 8.42
C THR A 218 19.63 -6.76 8.78
N ALA A 219 19.50 -5.45 8.96
CA ALA A 219 18.19 -4.84 9.11
C ALA A 219 17.62 -4.65 7.70
N LEU A 220 16.53 -5.34 7.36
CA LEU A 220 15.83 -5.22 6.07
C LEU A 220 15.14 -3.84 5.95
N GLN A 221 15.89 -2.76 6.15
CA GLN A 221 15.39 -1.40 6.11
C GLN A 221 15.32 -0.91 4.67
N ILE A 222 14.17 -0.31 4.34
CA ILE A 222 13.90 0.28 3.05
C ILE A 222 13.98 1.80 3.18
N TYR A 223 14.96 2.40 2.51
CA TYR A 223 15.18 3.85 2.54
C TYR A 223 14.42 4.60 1.45
N ASN A 224 14.05 3.90 0.38
CA ASN A 224 13.34 4.44 -0.79
C ASN A 224 11.93 3.83 -0.91
N LEU A 225 11.15 3.87 0.17
CA LEU A 225 9.83 3.22 0.24
C LEU A 225 8.91 3.66 -0.91
N VAL A 226 8.84 4.97 -1.19
CA VAL A 226 7.96 5.51 -2.23
C VAL A 226 8.33 5.01 -3.62
N ASP A 227 9.61 5.01 -3.96
CA ASP A 227 10.09 4.51 -5.25
C ASP A 227 9.83 3.02 -5.42
N ARG A 228 10.08 2.22 -4.38
CA ARG A 228 9.81 0.79 -4.43
C ARG A 228 8.32 0.49 -4.52
N VAL A 229 7.47 1.21 -3.80
CA VAL A 229 6.00 1.07 -3.92
C VAL A 229 5.54 1.47 -5.33
N ARG A 230 6.10 2.52 -5.93
CA ARG A 230 5.81 2.92 -7.32
C ARG A 230 6.20 1.82 -8.31
N VAL A 231 7.42 1.30 -8.22
CA VAL A 231 7.91 0.20 -9.09
C VAL A 231 7.05 -1.06 -8.90
N LEU A 232 6.78 -1.44 -7.66
CA LEU A 232 5.91 -2.59 -7.36
C LEU A 232 4.51 -2.38 -7.94
N THR A 233 3.94 -1.18 -7.81
CA THR A 233 2.62 -0.86 -8.35
C THR A 233 2.59 -0.99 -9.87
N ALA A 234 3.61 -0.47 -10.58
CA ALA A 234 3.74 -0.64 -12.02
C ALA A 234 3.81 -2.13 -12.43
N HIS A 235 4.54 -2.96 -11.67
CA HIS A 235 4.57 -4.40 -11.93
C HIS A 235 3.23 -5.08 -11.63
N VAL A 236 2.52 -4.68 -10.56
CA VAL A 236 1.17 -5.17 -10.27
C VAL A 236 0.22 -4.82 -11.41
N GLU A 237 0.26 -3.60 -11.94
CA GLU A 237 -0.55 -3.19 -13.09
C GLU A 237 -0.27 -4.06 -14.33
N ALA A 238 1.01 -4.30 -14.64
CA ALA A 238 1.41 -5.17 -15.74
C ALA A 238 0.92 -6.62 -15.53
N CYS A 239 1.07 -7.16 -14.32
CA CYS A 239 0.60 -8.51 -13.97
C CYS A 239 -0.93 -8.63 -14.08
N VAL A 240 -1.68 -7.64 -13.60
CA VAL A 240 -3.15 -7.60 -13.72
C VAL A 240 -3.57 -7.54 -15.19
N GLY A 241 -2.93 -6.68 -15.99
CA GLY A 241 -3.17 -6.58 -17.42
C GLY A 241 -2.93 -7.90 -18.14
N ALA A 242 -1.79 -8.56 -17.88
CA ALA A 242 -1.44 -9.85 -18.48
C ALA A 242 -2.41 -10.98 -18.06
N GLN A 243 -2.75 -11.08 -16.77
CA GLN A 243 -3.67 -12.11 -16.28
C GLN A 243 -5.09 -11.89 -16.80
N LEU A 244 -5.58 -10.65 -16.88
CA LEU A 244 -6.89 -10.34 -17.49
C LEU A 244 -6.90 -10.62 -19.00
N ALA A 245 -5.82 -10.30 -19.72
CA ALA A 245 -5.70 -10.59 -21.15
C ALA A 245 -5.68 -12.11 -21.43
N SER A 246 -4.98 -12.89 -20.59
CA SER A 246 -4.97 -14.35 -20.68
C SER A 246 -6.35 -14.98 -20.42
N LEU A 247 -7.13 -14.38 -19.51
CA LEU A 247 -8.51 -14.81 -19.26
C LEU A 247 -9.45 -14.55 -20.45
N SER A 248 -9.18 -13.53 -21.27
CA SER A 248 -9.89 -13.29 -22.53
C SER A 248 -9.38 -14.16 -23.68
N SER A 249 -8.07 -14.37 -23.82
CA SER A 249 -7.51 -15.12 -24.95
C SER A 249 -7.84 -16.61 -24.94
N HIS A 250 -8.01 -17.21 -23.75
CA HIS A 250 -8.52 -18.59 -23.61
C HIS A 250 -9.97 -18.76 -24.13
N CYS A 251 -10.64 -17.69 -24.53
CA CYS A 251 -12.02 -17.71 -25.03
C CYS A 251 -12.10 -17.47 -26.54
N ASP A 252 -11.15 -16.74 -27.12
CA ASP A 252 -11.17 -16.36 -28.54
C ASP A 252 -10.40 -17.36 -29.44
N GLY A 253 -9.68 -18.32 -28.85
CA GLY A 253 -8.88 -19.34 -29.57
C GLY A 253 -9.68 -20.42 -30.32
N GLY A 254 -10.97 -20.24 -30.54
CA GLY A 254 -11.86 -21.18 -31.25
C GLY A 254 -12.10 -20.87 -32.74
N GLU A 255 -11.41 -19.88 -33.32
CA GLU A 255 -11.51 -19.54 -34.75
C GLU A 255 -10.36 -20.15 -35.57
N GLY A 256 -10.16 -21.46 -35.40
CA GLY A 256 -9.27 -22.28 -36.22
C GLY A 256 -10.04 -23.49 -36.72
N ALA A 257 -10.95 -23.25 -37.68
CA ALA A 257 -11.82 -24.25 -38.26
C ALA A 257 -11.02 -25.43 -38.87
N SER A 258 -10.95 -26.53 -38.12
CA SER A 258 -10.81 -27.86 -38.73
C SER A 258 -12.23 -28.34 -39.04
N PRO A 259 -12.56 -28.67 -40.31
CA PRO A 259 -13.94 -28.90 -40.73
C PRO A 259 -14.52 -30.25 -40.30
N ASP A 260 -13.73 -31.13 -39.70
CA ASP A 260 -14.18 -32.46 -39.27
C ASP A 260 -13.74 -32.74 -37.83
N GLY A 261 -14.73 -32.92 -36.93
CA GLY A 261 -14.52 -33.58 -35.64
C GLY A 261 -14.76 -32.69 -34.42
N ALA A 262 -16.02 -32.60 -34.00
CA ALA A 262 -16.50 -32.56 -32.61
C ALA A 262 -15.50 -32.18 -31.49
N SER A 263 -14.92 -30.97 -31.53
CA SER A 263 -14.32 -30.36 -30.35
C SER A 263 -15.31 -29.32 -29.83
N GLY A 264 -15.81 -29.58 -28.61
CA GLY A 264 -16.83 -28.76 -27.99
C GLY A 264 -16.34 -27.32 -27.86
N PHE A 265 -17.10 -26.39 -28.44
CA PHE A 265 -17.11 -25.01 -27.98
C PHE A 265 -17.41 -25.03 -26.48
N GLU A 266 -16.37 -24.99 -25.63
CA GLU A 266 -16.54 -24.78 -24.20
C GLU A 266 -17.07 -23.37 -24.00
N LYS A 267 -18.39 -23.22 -24.10
CA LYS A 267 -19.10 -21.99 -23.77
C LYS A 267 -18.72 -21.63 -22.34
N ARG A 268 -18.08 -20.48 -22.19
CA ARG A 268 -17.61 -19.99 -20.90
C ARG A 268 -18.78 -19.92 -19.91
N SER A 269 -18.59 -20.50 -18.72
CA SER A 269 -19.62 -20.47 -17.68
C SER A 269 -20.02 -19.03 -17.36
N PRO A 270 -21.33 -18.70 -17.28
CA PRO A 270 -21.80 -17.37 -16.88
C PRO A 270 -21.20 -16.89 -15.56
N ARG A 271 -20.94 -17.82 -14.62
CA ARG A 271 -20.28 -17.54 -13.34
C ARG A 271 -18.83 -17.04 -13.52
N SER A 272 -18.11 -17.58 -14.50
CA SER A 272 -16.73 -17.17 -14.80
C SER A 272 -16.69 -15.75 -15.39
N ILE A 273 -17.59 -15.47 -16.35
CA ILE A 273 -17.74 -14.14 -16.95
C ILE A 273 -18.08 -13.10 -15.89
N ALA A 274 -19.07 -13.39 -15.04
CA ALA A 274 -19.47 -12.48 -13.96
C ALA A 274 -18.33 -12.22 -12.97
N LYS A 275 -17.55 -13.25 -12.61
CA LYS A 275 -16.39 -13.11 -11.73
C LYS A 275 -15.29 -12.26 -12.36
N GLU A 276 -15.00 -12.43 -13.64
CA GLU A 276 -14.02 -11.59 -14.34
C GLU A 276 -14.49 -10.14 -14.44
N ALA A 277 -15.75 -9.91 -14.82
CA ALA A 277 -16.32 -8.58 -14.91
C ALA A 277 -16.23 -7.85 -13.56
N GLU A 278 -16.48 -8.55 -12.46
CA GLU A 278 -16.33 -8.00 -11.12
C GLU A 278 -14.87 -7.65 -10.78
N LEU A 279 -13.90 -8.49 -11.16
CA LEU A 279 -12.47 -8.17 -10.96
C LEU A 279 -12.04 -6.95 -11.77
N ARG A 280 -12.47 -6.85 -13.05
CA ARG A 280 -12.22 -5.68 -13.90
C ARG A 280 -12.83 -4.41 -13.31
N ARG A 281 -14.06 -4.50 -12.83
CA ARG A 281 -14.78 -3.38 -12.19
C ARG A 281 -14.05 -2.92 -10.93
N LYS A 282 -13.72 -3.84 -10.02
CA LYS A 282 -12.97 -3.54 -8.79
C LYS A 282 -11.63 -2.87 -9.09
N TRP A 283 -10.88 -3.41 -10.05
CA TRP A 283 -9.61 -2.84 -10.46
C TRP A 283 -9.76 -1.41 -10.96
N LYS A 284 -10.67 -1.21 -11.93
CA LYS A 284 -10.94 0.10 -12.53
C LYS A 284 -11.36 1.13 -11.48
N VAL A 285 -12.36 0.80 -10.66
CA VAL A 285 -12.90 1.72 -9.64
C VAL A 285 -11.85 2.18 -8.64
N ASN A 286 -10.93 1.29 -8.25
CA ASN A 286 -9.88 1.69 -7.31
C ASN A 286 -8.77 2.49 -7.99
N LEU A 287 -8.37 2.13 -9.22
CA LEU A 287 -7.37 2.92 -9.95
C LEU A 287 -7.87 4.33 -10.29
N THR A 288 -9.13 4.48 -10.73
CA THR A 288 -9.69 5.80 -11.05
C THR A 288 -9.71 6.69 -9.81
N TRP A 289 -10.03 6.15 -8.64
CA TRP A 289 -9.94 6.92 -7.39
C TRP A 289 -8.53 7.44 -7.13
N HIS A 290 -7.48 6.63 -7.36
CA HIS A 290 -6.09 7.08 -7.17
C HIS A 290 -5.69 8.15 -8.19
N GLN A 291 -6.16 8.04 -9.43
CA GLN A 291 -5.93 9.05 -10.48
C GLN A 291 -6.63 10.37 -10.13
N GLU A 292 -7.93 10.32 -9.81
CA GLU A 292 -8.75 11.47 -9.41
C GLU A 292 -8.15 12.17 -8.17
N MET A 293 -7.74 11.41 -7.16
CA MET A 293 -7.08 11.97 -5.98
C MET A 293 -5.71 12.57 -6.30
N SER A 294 -4.93 11.97 -7.19
CA SER A 294 -3.64 12.52 -7.61
C SER A 294 -3.81 13.84 -8.35
N ASP A 295 -4.82 13.95 -9.21
CA ASP A 295 -5.15 15.18 -9.95
C ASP A 295 -5.64 16.29 -9.03
N LEU A 296 -6.39 15.95 -7.97
CA LEU A 296 -6.84 16.92 -6.97
C LEU A 296 -5.72 17.46 -6.06
N LEU A 297 -4.61 16.71 -5.92
CA LEU A 297 -3.48 17.05 -5.05
C LEU A 297 -2.31 17.72 -5.82
N SER A 298 -2.38 17.77 -7.15
CA SER A 298 -1.39 18.42 -8.04
C SER A 298 -1.73 19.88 -8.30
#